data_AF-A0A257AZL1-F1
#
_entry.id   AF-A0A257AZL1-F1
#
_cell.length_a   1.000
_cell.length_b   1.000
_cell.length_c   1.000
_cell.angle_alpha   90.00
_cell.angle_beta   90.00
_cell.angle_gamma   90.00
#
_symmetry.space_group_name_H-M   'P 1'
#
loop_
_entity.id
_entity.type
_entity.pdbx_description
1 polymer ?
#
loop_
_entity_poly.entity_id
_entity_poly.type
_entity_poly.pdbx_seq_one_letter_code
_entity_poly.pdbx_strand_id
1 'polypeptide(L)'
;MTAPATAIQPHRHPDLADMFRQAEGKYFTDAEFAKLESYYPNLSAHIEAAKDVRAKETGIVGRSVKEIYTMYPYEQHHEHATAKCVRDARYVLSYATLSMLIDDTRWFEDKLLIWMKTILQAFEFPESGQTDAMREAFARIDPALANKLKPLKGKVKSIYHMYYVIKRECQQGLQPTSFRLIEPYLDLAMNVLSEDYGA
;
A
#
# COMPACT_ATOMS: atom_id res chain seq x y z
N MET A 1 5.47 36.38 -8.12
CA MET A 1 5.75 35.20 -7.28
C MET A 1 4.52 34.97 -6.42
N THR A 2 3.60 34.15 -6.88
CA THR A 2 2.44 33.70 -6.09
C THR A 2 2.96 32.80 -4.97
N ALA A 3 2.57 33.07 -3.73
CA ALA A 3 2.82 32.16 -2.63
C ALA A 3 2.32 30.75 -3.02
N PRO A 4 3.03 29.66 -2.68
CA PRO A 4 2.49 28.33 -2.87
C PRO A 4 1.15 28.29 -2.15
N ALA A 5 0.08 27.89 -2.87
CA ALA A 5 -1.20 27.63 -2.24
C ALA A 5 -0.93 26.71 -1.05
N THR A 6 -1.20 27.19 0.17
CA THR A 6 -0.93 26.44 1.38
C THR A 6 -1.60 25.09 1.21
N ALA A 7 -0.80 24.03 1.13
CA ALA A 7 -1.31 22.67 0.94
C ALA A 7 -2.39 22.46 1.99
N ILE A 8 -3.61 22.21 1.52
CA ILE A 8 -4.73 21.96 2.40
C ILE A 8 -4.37 20.66 3.13
N GLN A 9 -4.23 20.73 4.46
CA GLN A 9 -3.92 19.57 5.29
C GLN A 9 -5.12 19.26 6.19
N PRO A 10 -6.12 18.51 5.70
CA PRO A 10 -7.38 18.29 6.43
C PRO A 10 -7.18 17.66 7.82
N HIS A 11 -6.13 16.85 7.99
CA HIS A 11 -5.79 16.24 9.27
C HIS A 11 -5.37 17.24 10.36
N ARG A 12 -5.06 18.49 9.99
CA ARG A 12 -4.75 19.57 10.94
C ARG A 12 -5.95 20.48 11.23
N HIS A 13 -7.07 20.29 10.53
CA HIS A 13 -8.28 21.06 10.78
C HIS A 13 -8.83 20.71 12.17
N PRO A 14 -9.13 21.69 13.06
CA PRO A 14 -9.56 21.42 14.43
C PRO A 14 -10.72 20.42 14.53
N ASP A 15 -11.72 20.56 13.65
CA ASP A 15 -12.91 19.70 13.66
C ASP A 15 -12.72 18.31 13.01
N LEU A 16 -11.59 18.08 12.32
CA LEU A 16 -11.31 16.84 11.59
C LEU A 16 -10.09 16.09 12.13
N ALA A 17 -9.20 16.73 12.89
CA ALA A 17 -7.95 16.14 13.35
C ALA A 17 -8.17 14.83 14.11
N ASP A 18 -9.16 14.79 15.00
CA ASP A 18 -9.50 13.59 15.75
C ASP A 18 -10.07 12.47 14.87
N MET A 19 -10.82 12.83 13.84
CA MET A 19 -11.36 11.88 12.86
C MET A 19 -10.22 11.21 12.07
N PHE A 20 -9.26 12.00 11.57
CA PHE A 20 -8.08 11.46 10.90
C PHE A 20 -7.24 10.56 11.82
N ARG A 21 -7.04 10.97 13.07
CA ARG A 21 -6.30 10.16 14.05
C ARG A 21 -7.01 8.82 14.34
N GLN A 22 -8.33 8.85 14.49
CA GLN A 22 -9.11 7.63 14.74
C GLN A 22 -9.13 6.69 13.53
N ALA A 23 -8.95 7.22 12.32
CA ALA A 23 -8.91 6.48 11.07
C ALA A 23 -7.57 5.83 10.73
N GLU A 24 -6.52 6.08 11.52
CA GLU A 24 -5.24 5.39 11.34
C GLU A 24 -5.44 3.85 11.36
N GLY A 25 -5.05 3.18 10.26
CA GLY A 25 -5.23 1.73 10.09
C GLY A 25 -6.62 1.26 9.66
N LYS A 26 -7.56 2.18 9.35
CA LYS A 26 -8.91 1.86 8.85
C LYS A 26 -9.36 2.85 7.78
N TYR A 27 -10.49 2.56 7.14
CA TYR A 27 -11.09 3.48 6.18
C TYR A 27 -12.13 4.37 6.85
N PHE A 28 -12.31 5.58 6.31
CA PHE A 28 -13.43 6.45 6.68
C PHE A 28 -14.77 5.76 6.37
N THR A 29 -15.75 6.02 7.21
CA THR A 29 -17.17 5.76 7.00
C THR A 29 -17.78 6.81 6.06
N ASP A 30 -19.00 6.57 5.59
CA ASP A 30 -19.69 7.53 4.70
C ASP A 30 -20.01 8.85 5.42
N ALA A 31 -20.28 8.81 6.72
CA ALA A 31 -20.46 10.00 7.54
C ALA A 31 -19.17 10.83 7.65
N GLU A 32 -18.03 10.16 7.82
CA GLU A 32 -16.72 10.83 7.88
C GLU A 32 -16.33 11.42 6.52
N PHE A 33 -16.65 10.74 5.41
CA PHE A 33 -16.50 11.30 4.06
C PHE A 33 -17.38 12.53 3.83
N ALA A 34 -18.66 12.47 4.20
CA ALA A 34 -19.57 13.60 4.07
C ALA A 34 -19.09 14.80 4.91
N LYS A 35 -18.59 14.54 6.12
CA LYS A 35 -17.98 15.57 6.96
C LYS A 35 -16.73 16.16 6.29
N LEU A 36 -15.83 15.33 5.75
CA LEU A 36 -14.65 15.83 5.05
C LEU A 36 -15.05 16.74 3.86
N GLU A 37 -16.01 16.31 3.05
CA GLU A 37 -16.49 17.04 1.88
C GLU A 37 -17.14 18.39 2.25
N SER A 38 -17.81 18.50 3.40
CA SER A 38 -18.41 19.76 3.83
C SER A 38 -17.37 20.86 4.14
N TYR A 39 -16.19 20.48 4.62
CA TYR A 39 -15.07 21.41 4.85
C TYR A 39 -14.20 21.59 3.60
N TYR A 40 -14.06 20.54 2.79
CA TYR A 40 -13.18 20.52 1.62
C TYR A 40 -13.88 19.95 0.37
N PRO A 41 -14.79 20.71 -0.26
CA PRO A 41 -15.52 20.25 -1.45
C PRO A 41 -14.60 19.89 -2.64
N ASN A 42 -13.41 20.48 -2.69
CA ASN A 42 -12.39 20.18 -3.69
C ASN A 42 -11.79 18.76 -3.57
N LEU A 43 -12.01 18.06 -2.44
CA LEU A 43 -11.57 16.68 -2.24
C LEU A 43 -12.56 15.64 -2.77
N SER A 44 -13.67 16.03 -3.40
CA SER A 44 -14.69 15.08 -3.89
C SER A 44 -14.11 13.94 -4.73
N ALA A 45 -13.16 14.22 -5.64
CA ALA A 45 -12.47 13.18 -6.41
C ALA A 45 -11.62 12.21 -5.56
N HIS A 46 -10.93 12.72 -4.53
CA HIS A 46 -10.14 11.90 -3.60
C HIS A 46 -11.05 11.06 -2.70
N ILE A 47 -12.20 11.61 -2.30
CA ILE A 47 -13.22 10.90 -1.53
C ILE A 47 -13.80 9.73 -2.33
N GLU A 48 -14.15 9.94 -3.60
CA GLU A 48 -14.62 8.87 -4.46
C GLU A 48 -13.54 7.80 -4.69
N ALA A 49 -12.27 8.21 -4.84
CA ALA A 49 -11.16 7.26 -4.90
C ALA A 49 -11.02 6.44 -3.61
N ALA A 50 -11.12 7.07 -2.45
CA ALA A 50 -11.04 6.39 -1.16
C ALA A 50 -12.20 5.41 -0.95
N LYS A 51 -13.42 5.76 -1.38
CA LYS A 51 -14.58 4.86 -1.37
C LYS A 51 -14.37 3.65 -2.29
N ASP A 52 -13.82 3.87 -3.48
CA ASP A 52 -13.53 2.80 -4.44
C ASP A 52 -12.48 1.82 -3.88
N VAL A 53 -11.40 2.34 -3.27
CA VAL A 53 -10.40 1.52 -2.59
C VAL A 53 -11.03 0.74 -1.44
N ARG A 54 -11.79 1.39 -0.56
CA ARG A 54 -12.49 0.74 0.57
C ARG A 54 -13.39 -0.40 0.10
N ALA A 55 -14.12 -0.19 -0.99
CA ALA A 55 -15.05 -1.20 -1.53
C ALA A 55 -14.33 -2.44 -2.10
N LYS A 56 -13.09 -2.27 -2.59
CA LYS A 56 -12.34 -3.33 -3.31
C LYS A 56 -11.17 -3.90 -2.53
N GLU A 57 -10.80 -3.31 -1.40
CA GLU A 57 -9.65 -3.68 -0.56
C GLU A 57 -9.59 -5.19 -0.31
N THR A 58 -10.68 -5.80 0.19
CA THR A 58 -10.69 -7.21 0.56
C THR A 58 -10.31 -8.11 -0.63
N GLY A 59 -10.79 -7.80 -1.83
CA GLY A 59 -10.46 -8.54 -3.04
C GLY A 59 -9.02 -8.31 -3.49
N ILE A 60 -8.54 -7.07 -3.44
CA ILE A 60 -7.17 -6.68 -3.78
C ILE A 60 -6.18 -7.43 -2.87
N VAL A 61 -6.33 -7.27 -1.55
CA VAL A 61 -5.45 -7.89 -0.55
C VAL A 61 -5.50 -9.41 -0.66
N GLY A 62 -6.69 -10.01 -0.79
CA GLY A 62 -6.84 -11.45 -0.91
C GLY A 62 -6.08 -12.04 -2.10
N ARG A 63 -6.15 -11.39 -3.27
CA ARG A 63 -5.40 -11.82 -4.46
C ARG A 63 -3.90 -11.61 -4.31
N SER A 64 -3.47 -10.46 -3.76
CA SER A 64 -2.06 -10.18 -3.53
C SER A 64 -1.41 -11.18 -2.57
N VAL A 65 -2.06 -11.47 -1.44
CA VAL A 65 -1.57 -12.45 -0.46
C VAL A 65 -1.52 -13.84 -1.07
N LYS A 66 -2.56 -14.26 -1.81
CA LYS A 66 -2.57 -15.56 -2.48
C LYS A 66 -1.40 -15.74 -3.44
N GLU A 67 -1.11 -14.73 -4.25
CA GLU A 67 0.04 -14.77 -5.17
C GLU A 67 1.36 -14.91 -4.40
N ILE A 68 1.56 -14.07 -3.40
CA ILE A 68 2.80 -14.05 -2.62
C ILE A 68 3.04 -15.37 -1.86
N TYR A 69 1.98 -16.00 -1.33
CA TYR A 69 2.09 -17.28 -0.64
C TYR A 69 2.31 -18.47 -1.59
N THR A 70 1.93 -18.31 -2.87
CA THR A 70 2.30 -19.28 -3.91
C THR A 70 3.79 -19.22 -4.24
N MET A 71 4.42 -18.06 -4.03
CA MET A 71 5.79 -17.76 -4.47
C MET A 71 6.83 -17.95 -3.36
N TYR A 72 6.41 -17.76 -2.12
CA TYR A 72 7.25 -17.79 -0.92
C TYR A 72 6.57 -18.59 0.20
N PRO A 73 7.24 -19.60 0.78
CA PRO A 73 6.65 -20.51 1.76
C PRO A 73 6.59 -19.91 3.18
N TYR A 74 5.96 -18.74 3.34
CA TYR A 74 5.93 -18.02 4.63
C TYR A 74 5.42 -18.82 5.82
N GLU A 75 4.42 -19.69 5.60
CA GLU A 75 3.79 -20.49 6.65
C GLU A 75 4.75 -21.52 7.27
N GLN A 76 5.84 -21.86 6.57
CA GLN A 76 6.87 -22.77 7.09
C GLN A 76 7.85 -22.06 8.05
N HIS A 77 7.88 -20.73 8.03
CA HIS A 77 8.87 -19.92 8.76
C HIS A 77 8.26 -19.08 9.88
N HIS A 78 6.96 -18.74 9.81
CA HIS A 78 6.32 -17.84 10.76
C HIS A 78 4.93 -18.30 11.18
N GLU A 79 4.70 -18.36 12.49
CA GLU A 79 3.36 -18.59 13.02
C GLU A 79 2.43 -17.42 12.67
N HIS A 80 1.20 -17.76 12.25
CA HIS A 80 0.17 -16.82 11.81
C HIS A 80 0.62 -15.90 10.66
N ALA A 81 1.57 -16.35 9.83
CA ALA A 81 2.10 -15.56 8.72
C ALA A 81 0.99 -14.94 7.87
N THR A 82 0.00 -15.73 7.47
CA THR A 82 -1.10 -15.32 6.58
C THR A 82 -1.92 -14.19 7.19
N ALA A 83 -2.31 -14.30 8.46
CA ALA A 83 -3.06 -13.27 9.17
C ALA A 83 -2.26 -11.96 9.32
N LYS A 84 -0.96 -12.06 9.61
CA LYS A 84 -0.06 -10.90 9.70
C LYS A 84 0.10 -10.21 8.35
N CYS A 85 0.35 -10.99 7.29
CA CYS A 85 0.52 -10.46 5.93
C CYS A 85 -0.74 -9.76 5.43
N VAL A 86 -1.93 -10.35 5.66
CA VAL A 86 -3.20 -9.69 5.37
C VAL A 86 -3.31 -8.38 6.13
N ARG A 87 -3.09 -8.37 7.45
CA ARG A 87 -3.14 -7.15 8.26
C ARG A 87 -2.20 -6.06 7.72
N ASP A 88 -0.95 -6.41 7.44
CA ASP A 88 0.07 -5.45 7.03
C ASP A 88 -0.24 -4.87 5.63
N ALA A 89 -0.74 -5.70 4.71
CA ALA A 89 -1.23 -5.25 3.40
C ALA A 89 -2.39 -4.26 3.51
N ARG A 90 -3.34 -4.56 4.41
CA ARG A 90 -4.49 -3.69 4.70
C ARG A 90 -4.05 -2.36 5.29
N TYR A 91 -3.09 -2.37 6.22
CA TYR A 91 -2.50 -1.15 6.78
C TYR A 91 -1.86 -0.30 5.69
N VAL A 92 -1.03 -0.87 4.83
CA VAL A 92 -0.41 -0.10 3.75
C VAL A 92 -1.46 0.55 2.85
N LEU A 93 -2.52 -0.16 2.46
CA LEU A 93 -3.60 0.41 1.65
C LEU A 93 -4.43 1.48 2.39
N SER A 94 -4.78 1.25 3.65
CA SER A 94 -5.56 2.21 4.44
C SER A 94 -4.78 3.49 4.71
N TYR A 95 -3.50 3.39 5.07
CA TYR A 95 -2.65 4.56 5.29
C TYR A 95 -2.31 5.26 3.98
N ALA A 96 -2.10 4.55 2.87
CA ALA A 96 -1.94 5.18 1.55
C ALA A 96 -3.20 5.98 1.15
N THR A 97 -4.38 5.40 1.39
CA THR A 97 -5.67 6.06 1.12
C THR A 97 -5.86 7.29 2.01
N LEU A 98 -5.49 7.19 3.29
CA LEU A 98 -5.60 8.30 4.22
C LEU A 98 -4.61 9.43 3.85
N SER A 99 -3.39 9.07 3.45
CA SER A 99 -2.37 10.01 2.97
C SER A 99 -2.80 10.71 1.70
N MET A 100 -3.48 10.00 0.79
CA MET A 100 -4.10 10.57 -0.41
C MET A 100 -5.20 11.59 -0.08
N LEU A 101 -6.03 11.34 0.95
CA LEU A 101 -7.02 12.33 1.41
C LEU A 101 -6.36 13.52 2.11
N ILE A 102 -5.19 13.32 2.71
CA ILE A 102 -4.41 14.36 3.37
C ILE A 102 -3.61 15.20 2.37
N ASP A 103 -3.26 14.62 1.22
CA ASP A 103 -2.29 15.14 0.25
C ASP A 103 -0.88 15.34 0.85
N ASP A 104 -0.41 14.38 1.66
CA ASP A 104 0.90 14.45 2.32
C ASP A 104 1.59 13.08 2.37
N THR A 105 2.62 12.92 1.55
CA THR A 105 3.46 11.71 1.51
C THR A 105 4.35 11.56 2.75
N ARG A 106 4.79 12.67 3.37
CA ARG A 106 5.62 12.62 4.58
C ARG A 106 4.82 12.09 5.77
N TRP A 107 3.54 12.48 5.85
CA TRP A 107 2.64 11.90 6.84
C TRP A 107 2.59 10.37 6.71
N PHE A 108 2.56 9.83 5.49
CA PHE A 108 2.57 8.38 5.27
C PHE A 108 3.86 7.72 5.77
N GLU A 109 5.00 8.32 5.43
CA GLU A 109 6.32 7.84 5.82
C GLU A 109 6.45 7.79 7.34
N ASP A 110 6.15 8.91 8.00
CA ASP A 110 6.27 9.08 9.45
C ASP A 110 5.30 8.18 10.21
N LYS A 111 4.08 7.99 9.70
CA LYS A 111 3.02 7.26 10.40
C LYS A 111 3.06 5.75 10.23
N LEU A 112 3.53 5.27 9.07
CA LEU A 112 3.55 3.84 8.81
C LEU A 112 4.88 3.37 8.23
N LEU A 113 5.35 3.95 7.12
CA LEU A 113 6.34 3.27 6.28
C LEU A 113 7.69 3.09 6.98
N ILE A 114 8.18 4.09 7.72
CA ILE A 114 9.46 3.99 8.43
C ILE A 114 9.40 2.89 9.49
N TRP A 115 8.35 2.88 10.32
CA TRP A 115 8.17 1.86 11.35
C TRP A 115 7.99 0.46 10.75
N MET A 116 7.11 0.33 9.75
CA MET A 116 6.83 -0.94 9.08
C MET A 116 8.10 -1.47 8.40
N LYS A 117 8.90 -0.60 7.76
CA LYS A 117 10.20 -0.97 7.20
C LYS A 117 11.10 -1.57 8.27
N THR A 118 11.23 -0.95 9.45
CA THR A 118 12.03 -1.51 10.55
C THR A 118 11.57 -2.91 10.96
N ILE A 119 10.26 -3.14 11.04
CA ILE A 119 9.71 -4.46 11.34
C ILE A 119 10.04 -5.46 10.22
N LEU A 120 9.71 -5.15 8.97
CA LEU A 120 9.97 -6.03 7.83
C LEU A 120 11.46 -6.35 7.67
N GLN A 121 12.34 -5.42 8.01
CA GLN A 121 13.78 -5.64 7.96
C GLN A 121 14.30 -6.52 9.11
N ALA A 122 13.58 -6.61 10.23
CA ALA A 122 13.95 -7.49 11.35
C ALA A 122 13.50 -8.95 11.15
N PHE A 123 12.54 -9.20 10.25
CA PHE A 123 12.04 -10.54 9.97
C PHE A 123 12.92 -11.28 8.95
N GLU A 124 13.05 -12.59 9.13
CA GLU A 124 13.63 -13.48 8.12
C GLU A 124 12.56 -13.89 7.13
N PHE A 125 12.72 -13.53 5.85
CA PHE A 125 11.79 -13.92 4.81
C PHE A 125 12.36 -15.13 4.06
N PRO A 126 11.54 -16.15 3.76
CA PRO A 126 12.02 -17.29 2.99
C PRO A 126 12.42 -16.86 1.57
N GLU A 127 13.41 -17.56 1.04
CA GLU A 127 13.69 -17.50 -0.39
C GLU A 127 12.51 -18.01 -1.22
N SER A 128 12.49 -17.66 -2.50
CA SER A 128 11.43 -18.12 -3.38
C SER A 128 11.43 -19.65 -3.51
N GLY A 129 10.29 -20.27 -3.18
CA GLY A 129 10.08 -21.72 -3.30
C GLY A 129 9.74 -22.19 -4.72
N GLN A 130 9.85 -21.31 -5.72
CA GLN A 130 9.46 -21.63 -7.09
C GLN A 130 10.39 -22.65 -7.74
N THR A 131 9.82 -23.54 -8.55
CA THR A 131 10.57 -24.33 -9.54
C THR A 131 10.93 -23.47 -10.76
N ASP A 132 11.87 -23.92 -11.60
CA ASP A 132 12.22 -23.21 -12.83
C ASP A 132 11.02 -23.03 -13.76
N ALA A 133 10.18 -24.06 -13.87
CA ALA A 133 8.94 -23.99 -14.65
C ALA A 133 7.97 -22.91 -14.13
N MET A 134 7.84 -22.76 -12.81
CA MET A 134 7.01 -21.70 -12.20
C MET A 134 7.60 -20.31 -12.48
N ARG A 135 8.93 -20.16 -12.41
CA ARG A 135 9.63 -18.89 -12.71
C ARG A 135 9.42 -18.50 -14.17
N GLU A 136 9.55 -19.44 -15.10
CA GLU A 136 9.33 -19.18 -16.53
C GLU A 136 7.87 -18.83 -16.83
N ALA A 137 6.91 -19.56 -16.26
CA ALA A 137 5.50 -19.27 -16.43
C ALA A 137 5.16 -17.87 -15.90
N PHE A 138 5.65 -17.55 -14.70
CA PHE A 138 5.50 -16.22 -14.10
C PHE A 138 6.12 -15.12 -14.97
N ALA A 139 7.32 -15.32 -15.49
CA ALA A 139 7.99 -14.34 -16.35
C ALA A 139 7.29 -14.09 -17.69
N ARG A 140 6.44 -15.02 -18.16
CA ARG A 140 5.57 -14.81 -19.33
C ARG A 140 4.33 -13.99 -18.99
N ILE A 141 3.80 -14.13 -17.77
CA ILE A 141 2.62 -13.40 -17.30
C ILE A 141 2.98 -11.96 -16.95
N ASP A 142 4.06 -11.77 -16.20
CA ASP A 142 4.51 -10.48 -15.70
C ASP A 142 6.03 -10.28 -15.93
N PRO A 143 6.43 -10.02 -17.19
CA PRO A 143 7.84 -9.88 -17.54
C PRO A 143 8.48 -8.65 -16.87
N ALA A 144 7.70 -7.61 -16.60
CA ALA A 144 8.18 -6.40 -15.93
C ALA A 144 8.59 -6.71 -14.49
N LEU A 145 7.71 -7.35 -13.71
CA LEU A 145 8.03 -7.75 -12.36
C LEU A 145 9.17 -8.78 -12.34
N ALA A 146 9.14 -9.79 -13.21
CA ALA A 146 10.19 -10.81 -13.26
C ALA A 146 11.58 -10.19 -13.50
N ASN A 147 11.69 -9.21 -14.40
CA ASN A 147 12.95 -8.50 -14.64
C ASN A 147 13.39 -7.67 -13.43
N LYS A 148 12.46 -7.00 -12.75
CA LYS A 148 12.75 -6.20 -11.57
C LYS A 148 13.16 -7.03 -10.36
N LEU A 149 12.66 -8.27 -10.24
CA LEU A 149 13.00 -9.18 -9.15
C LEU A 149 14.37 -9.87 -9.31
N LYS A 150 14.95 -9.92 -10.52
CA LYS A 150 16.26 -10.55 -10.78
C LYS A 150 17.42 -9.99 -9.93
N PRO A 151 17.62 -8.67 -9.83
CA PRO A 151 18.71 -8.12 -9.03
C PRO A 151 18.44 -8.12 -7.52
N LEU A 152 17.18 -8.30 -7.09
CA LEU A 152 16.81 -8.26 -5.68
C LEU A 152 17.07 -9.62 -5.02
N LYS A 153 17.47 -9.58 -3.74
CA LYS A 153 17.82 -10.78 -2.96
C LYS A 153 17.07 -10.81 -1.63
N GLY A 154 16.92 -12.01 -1.07
CA GLY A 154 16.33 -12.23 0.26
C GLY A 154 14.99 -11.50 0.48
N LYS A 155 14.83 -10.94 1.68
CA LYS A 155 13.63 -10.21 2.10
C LYS A 155 13.24 -9.07 1.17
N VAL A 156 14.21 -8.30 0.67
CA VAL A 156 13.95 -7.15 -0.23
C VAL A 156 13.17 -7.59 -1.47
N LYS A 157 13.55 -8.73 -2.07
CA LYS A 157 12.85 -9.30 -3.22
C LYS A 157 11.38 -9.60 -2.90
N SER A 158 11.13 -10.25 -1.77
CA SER A 158 9.79 -10.66 -1.35
C SER A 158 8.90 -9.49 -0.96
N ILE A 159 9.47 -8.46 -0.31
CA ILE A 159 8.80 -7.23 0.07
C ILE A 159 8.43 -6.42 -1.19
N TYR A 160 9.38 -6.25 -2.11
CA TYR A 160 9.12 -5.58 -3.39
C TYR A 160 7.99 -6.28 -4.15
N HIS A 161 8.05 -7.61 -4.23
CA HIS A 161 7.04 -8.41 -4.91
C HIS A 161 5.64 -8.18 -4.31
N MET A 162 5.50 -8.21 -2.98
CA MET A 162 4.22 -7.97 -2.31
C MET A 162 3.60 -6.63 -2.69
N TYR A 163 4.36 -5.54 -2.57
CA TYR A 163 3.83 -4.20 -2.82
C TYR A 163 3.66 -3.89 -4.31
N TYR A 164 4.45 -4.51 -5.18
CA TYR A 164 4.19 -4.50 -6.61
C TYR A 164 2.83 -5.15 -6.93
N VAL A 165 2.55 -6.33 -6.37
CA VAL A 165 1.29 -7.03 -6.64
C VAL A 165 0.11 -6.23 -6.09
N ILE A 166 0.22 -5.63 -4.90
CA ILE A 166 -0.82 -4.69 -4.40
C ILE A 166 -1.06 -3.57 -5.42
N LYS A 167 0.00 -2.92 -5.92
CA LYS A 167 -0.13 -1.85 -6.92
C LYS A 167 -0.81 -2.36 -8.19
N ARG A 168 -0.40 -3.52 -8.71
CA ARG A 168 -0.98 -4.14 -9.91
C ARG A 168 -2.46 -4.47 -9.72
N GLU A 169 -2.82 -5.07 -8.58
CA GLU A 169 -4.21 -5.39 -8.25
C GLU A 169 -5.07 -4.13 -8.07
N CYS A 170 -4.51 -3.04 -7.54
CA CYS A 170 -5.16 -1.74 -7.51
C CYS A 170 -5.37 -1.19 -8.93
N GLN A 171 -4.35 -1.26 -9.79
CA GLN A 171 -4.44 -0.78 -11.18
C GLN A 171 -5.51 -1.51 -11.98
N GLN A 172 -5.66 -2.82 -11.77
CA GLN A 172 -6.65 -3.66 -12.45
C GLN A 172 -8.05 -3.55 -11.83
N GLY A 173 -8.13 -3.35 -10.52
CA GLY A 173 -9.39 -3.39 -9.78
C GLY A 173 -10.07 -2.03 -9.64
N LEU A 174 -9.32 -0.94 -9.47
CA LEU A 174 -9.86 0.39 -9.21
C LEU A 174 -10.30 1.08 -10.50
N GLN A 175 -11.15 2.11 -10.36
CA GLN A 175 -11.42 3.03 -11.46
C GLN A 175 -10.12 3.71 -11.90
N PRO A 176 -9.90 3.97 -13.20
CA PRO A 176 -8.67 4.62 -13.67
C PRO A 176 -8.42 6.01 -13.08
N THR A 177 -9.49 6.74 -12.71
CA THR A 177 -9.39 8.01 -11.98
C THR A 177 -8.93 7.80 -10.54
N SER A 178 -9.50 6.81 -9.85
CA SER A 178 -9.14 6.46 -8.47
C SER A 178 -7.70 5.96 -8.37
N PHE A 179 -7.29 5.08 -9.29
CA PHE A 179 -5.91 4.56 -9.33
C PHE A 179 -4.90 5.69 -9.49
N ARG A 180 -5.13 6.65 -10.40
CA ARG A 180 -4.22 7.78 -10.60
C ARG A 180 -4.00 8.62 -9.35
N LEU A 181 -4.98 8.71 -8.45
CA LEU A 181 -4.85 9.47 -7.20
C LEU A 181 -4.07 8.71 -6.13
N ILE A 182 -4.24 7.39 -6.02
CA ILE A 182 -3.55 6.58 -5.00
C ILE A 182 -2.17 6.10 -5.45
N GLU A 183 -1.91 6.01 -6.76
CA GLU A 183 -0.68 5.48 -7.34
C GLU A 183 0.61 6.06 -6.72
N PRO A 184 0.77 7.38 -6.54
CA PRO A 184 1.99 7.94 -5.95
C PRO A 184 2.28 7.39 -4.54
N TYR A 185 1.24 7.10 -3.75
CA TYR A 185 1.36 6.55 -2.40
C TYR A 185 1.69 5.06 -2.44
N LEU A 186 1.17 4.31 -3.43
CA LEU A 186 1.54 2.91 -3.63
C LEU A 186 3.00 2.78 -4.08
N ASP A 187 3.45 3.67 -4.96
CA ASP A 187 4.86 3.73 -5.37
C ASP A 187 5.77 4.08 -4.20
N LEU A 188 5.37 5.05 -3.36
CA LEU A 188 6.10 5.38 -2.15
C LEU A 188 6.23 4.18 -1.21
N ALA A 189 5.12 3.49 -0.92
CA ALA A 189 5.13 2.30 -0.07
C ALA A 189 6.05 1.20 -0.64
N MET A 190 5.93 0.91 -1.93
CA MET A 190 6.77 -0.09 -2.60
C MET A 190 8.25 0.29 -2.49
N ASN A 191 8.62 1.54 -2.78
CA ASN A 191 10.00 2.00 -2.75
C ASN A 191 10.59 2.00 -1.33
N VAL A 192 9.89 2.61 -0.37
CA VAL A 192 10.40 2.73 1.02
C VAL A 192 10.52 1.36 1.68
N LEU A 193 9.51 0.50 1.56
CA LEU A 193 9.49 -0.78 2.26
C LEU A 193 10.49 -1.78 1.67
N SER A 194 10.83 -1.66 0.39
CA SER A 194 11.79 -2.52 -0.30
C SER A 194 13.21 -1.95 -0.41
N GLU A 195 13.48 -0.78 0.15
CA GLU A 195 14.83 -0.21 0.16
C GLU A 195 15.74 -1.01 1.10
N ASP A 196 16.93 -1.37 0.60
CA ASP A 196 17.97 -2.08 1.36
C ASP A 196 18.85 -1.09 2.14
N TYR A 197 19.07 -1.36 3.43
CA TYR A 197 20.01 -0.58 4.26
C TYR A 197 21.43 -1.16 4.27
N GLY A 198 21.66 -2.31 3.64
CA GLY A 198 22.93 -3.04 3.65
C GLY A 198 23.86 -2.76 2.46
N ALA A 199 23.65 -1.68 1.70
CA ALA A 199 24.54 -1.26 0.61
C ALA A 199 25.58 -0.23 1.07
#